data_AF-A0A9N7MEX6-F1
#
_entry.id   AF-A0A9N7MEX6-F1
#
_cell.length_a   1.000
_cell.length_b   1.000
_cell.length_c   1.000
_cell.angle_alpha   90.00
_cell.angle_beta   90.00
_cell.angle_gamma   90.00
#
_symmetry.space_group_name_H-M   'P 1'
#
loop_
_entity.id
_entity.type
_entity.pdbx_description
1 polymer ?
#
loop_
_entity_poly.entity_id
_entity_poly.type
_entity_poly.pdbx_seq_one_letter_code
_entity_poly.pdbx_strand_id
1 'polypeptide(L)'
;MDTLTLCNFKCSEYQLETWIMTAIVRGIRNLYLELKLDTIPRSFFNCKTIVDLKIDNNRAPLSAVDNVYLPSLKKFYVFNVVCENDDALPRFLSGCPSLEELNMKFTFVDEHDYVDCINISSPTMKTLELDIDRSSGSNIEYRITINAPALRYLQVDEYALECITIPITMISLVEAEIQLENNSLLHLKANYNSTVVKFLHSLRYVKCLMISVWEFEEVCFDSSVS
;
A
#
# COMPACT_ATOMS: atom_id res chain seq x y z
N MET A 1 19.23 9.06 -17.72
CA MET A 1 18.13 9.72 -16.99
C MET A 1 17.33 8.58 -16.44
N ASP A 2 17.45 8.33 -15.14
CA ASP A 2 17.06 7.04 -14.56
C ASP A 2 15.70 7.12 -13.87
N THR A 3 15.19 8.34 -13.68
CA THR A 3 13.93 8.63 -13.00
C THR A 3 13.03 9.46 -13.91
N LEU A 4 11.74 9.10 -13.96
CA LEU A 4 10.66 9.95 -14.42
C LEU A 4 9.74 10.25 -13.24
N THR A 5 9.46 11.53 -13.01
CA THR A 5 8.51 11.99 -11.99
C THR A 5 7.48 12.89 -12.66
N LEU A 6 6.21 12.54 -12.52
CA LEU A 6 5.08 13.31 -13.03
C LEU A 6 4.15 13.61 -11.85
N CYS A 7 4.07 14.88 -11.46
CA CYS A 7 3.25 15.34 -10.34
C CYS A 7 2.25 16.41 -10.78
N ASN A 8 0.99 16.28 -10.33
CA ASN A 8 -0.04 17.31 -10.40
C ASN A 8 -0.25 17.90 -11.82
N PHE A 9 -0.09 17.07 -12.85
CA PHE A 9 -0.12 17.48 -14.25
C PHE A 9 -1.47 17.14 -14.90
N LYS A 10 -2.16 18.15 -15.46
CA LYS A 10 -3.32 17.91 -16.34
C LYS A 10 -2.81 17.44 -17.69
N CYS A 11 -2.95 16.15 -17.99
CA CYS A 11 -2.63 15.57 -19.29
C CYS A 11 -3.74 14.58 -19.70
N SER A 12 -3.89 14.33 -21.00
CA SER A 12 -4.76 13.26 -21.46
C SER A 12 -4.10 11.90 -21.22
N GLU A 13 -4.90 10.83 -21.12
CA GLU A 13 -4.38 9.45 -21.00
C GLU A 13 -3.37 9.13 -22.11
N TYR A 14 -3.64 9.58 -23.34
CA TYR A 14 -2.73 9.40 -24.48
C TYR A 14 -1.36 10.07 -24.28
N GLN A 15 -1.34 11.29 -23.73
CA GLN A 15 -0.08 12.00 -23.45
C GLN A 15 0.72 11.28 -22.36
N LEU A 16 0.03 10.85 -21.31
CA LEU A 16 0.62 10.12 -20.20
C LEU A 16 1.25 8.81 -20.68
N GLU A 17 0.52 8.01 -21.45
CA GLU A 17 1.01 6.76 -22.04
C GLU A 17 2.23 6.99 -22.94
N THR A 18 2.19 8.07 -23.75
CA THR A 18 3.31 8.43 -24.64
C THR A 18 4.57 8.77 -23.86
N TRP A 19 4.45 9.54 -22.77
CA TRP A 19 5.59 9.95 -21.95
C TRP A 19 6.19 8.77 -21.19
N ILE A 20 5.34 7.92 -20.60
CA ILE A 20 5.77 6.72 -19.90
C ILE A 20 6.47 5.78 -20.88
N MET A 21 5.90 5.51 -22.04
CA MET A 21 6.52 4.65 -23.06
C MET A 21 7.86 5.21 -23.53
N THR A 22 7.95 6.53 -23.76
CA THR A 22 9.22 7.19 -24.13
C THR A 22 10.28 7.02 -23.05
N ALA A 23 9.91 7.13 -21.78
CA ALA A 23 10.82 6.93 -20.66
C ALA A 23 11.25 5.46 -20.53
N ILE A 24 10.33 4.51 -20.72
CA ILE A 24 10.63 3.08 -20.73
C ILE A 24 11.64 2.73 -21.83
N VAL A 25 11.47 3.27 -23.04
CA VAL A 25 12.43 3.09 -24.15
C VAL A 25 13.82 3.61 -23.80
N ARG A 26 13.89 4.64 -22.96
CA ARG A 26 15.15 5.20 -22.45
C ARG A 26 15.74 4.40 -21.28
N GLY A 27 15.08 3.34 -20.82
CA GLY A 27 15.57 2.45 -19.78
C GLY A 27 15.52 3.05 -18.38
N ILE A 28 14.51 3.87 -18.07
CA ILE A 28 14.32 4.37 -16.70
C ILE A 28 14.20 3.22 -15.70
N ARG A 29 14.63 3.50 -14.48
CA ARG A 29 14.57 2.58 -13.34
C ARG A 29 13.56 3.03 -12.29
N ASN A 30 13.27 4.31 -12.22
CA ASN A 30 12.35 4.87 -11.22
C ASN A 30 11.21 5.60 -11.92
N LEU A 31 9.98 5.28 -11.54
CA LEU A 31 8.77 5.87 -12.11
C LEU A 31 7.85 6.33 -10.98
N TYR A 32 7.68 7.65 -10.85
CA TYR A 32 6.85 8.27 -9.83
C TYR A 32 5.71 9.02 -10.49
N LEU A 33 4.49 8.62 -10.19
CA LEU A 33 3.26 9.12 -10.79
C LEU A 33 2.34 9.61 -9.68
N GLU A 34 2.03 10.89 -9.67
CA GLU A 34 0.97 11.49 -8.86
C GLU A 34 -0.08 12.05 -9.83
N LEU A 35 -1.14 11.28 -9.98
CA LEU A 35 -2.15 11.40 -11.02
C LEU A 35 -3.50 11.77 -10.40
N LYS A 36 -4.23 12.63 -11.09
CA LYS A 36 -5.64 12.96 -10.77
C LYS A 36 -6.57 12.27 -11.77
N LEU A 37 -6.26 11.02 -12.10
CA LEU A 37 -6.99 10.23 -13.08
C LEU A 37 -7.65 9.05 -12.38
N ASP A 38 -8.74 8.55 -12.95
CA ASP A 38 -9.42 7.36 -12.41
C ASP A 38 -8.89 6.08 -13.08
N THR A 39 -7.80 6.18 -13.85
CA THR A 39 -7.18 5.10 -14.62
C THR A 39 -5.68 4.99 -14.32
N ILE A 40 -5.16 3.75 -14.33
CA ILE A 40 -3.73 3.48 -14.19
C ILE A 40 -3.11 3.25 -15.58
N PRO A 41 -2.05 3.97 -15.96
CA PRO A 41 -1.40 3.80 -17.27
C PRO A 41 -0.90 2.38 -17.48
N ARG A 42 -1.22 1.79 -18.63
CA ARG A 42 -0.93 0.38 -18.90
C ARG A 42 0.50 0.15 -19.40
N SER A 43 1.12 1.17 -20.00
CA SER A 43 2.43 1.06 -20.66
C SER A 43 3.56 0.55 -19.77
N PHE A 44 3.51 0.79 -18.46
CA PHE A 44 4.60 0.38 -17.59
C PHE A 44 4.49 -1.03 -17.01
N PHE A 45 3.32 -1.69 -17.02
CA PHE A 45 3.15 -2.99 -16.35
C PHE A 45 3.98 -4.14 -16.92
N ASN A 46 4.54 -3.99 -18.12
CA ASN A 46 5.43 -4.97 -18.74
C ASN A 46 6.89 -4.50 -18.80
N CYS A 47 7.21 -3.42 -18.08
CA CYS A 47 8.54 -2.84 -18.07
C CYS A 47 9.53 -3.70 -17.28
N LYS A 48 10.64 -4.06 -17.93
CA LYS A 48 11.67 -4.91 -17.32
C LYS A 48 12.76 -4.12 -16.60
N THR A 49 12.76 -2.79 -16.69
CA THR A 49 13.83 -1.94 -16.14
C THR A 49 13.41 -1.20 -14.88
N ILE A 50 12.11 -1.03 -14.62
CA ILE A 50 11.62 -0.35 -13.42
C ILE A 50 11.97 -1.17 -12.18
N VAL A 51 12.53 -0.47 -11.20
CA VAL A 51 12.99 -0.97 -9.90
C VAL A 51 12.22 -0.31 -8.76
N ASP A 52 11.88 0.97 -8.91
CA ASP A 52 11.13 1.74 -7.91
C ASP A 52 9.92 2.39 -8.60
N LEU A 53 8.72 1.99 -8.17
CA LEU A 53 7.45 2.45 -8.71
C LEU A 53 6.65 3.11 -7.59
N LYS A 54 6.26 4.36 -7.80
CA LYS A 54 5.34 5.08 -6.91
C LYS A 54 4.13 5.51 -7.70
N ILE A 55 2.95 5.13 -7.23
CA ILE A 55 1.68 5.52 -7.82
C ILE A 55 0.83 6.15 -6.73
N ASP A 56 0.45 7.39 -6.95
CA ASP A 56 -0.57 8.11 -6.23
C ASP A 56 -1.65 8.46 -7.25
N ASN A 57 -2.86 7.96 -7.04
CA ASN A 57 -3.94 8.11 -8.01
C ASN A 57 -5.29 8.41 -7.36
N ASN A 58 -6.28 8.78 -8.16
CA ASN A 58 -7.63 9.07 -7.67
C ASN A 58 -8.50 7.80 -7.63
N ARG A 59 -8.16 6.83 -6.76
CA ARG A 59 -8.97 5.62 -6.53
C ARG A 59 -9.12 4.72 -7.75
N ALA A 60 -8.11 4.71 -8.63
CA ALA A 60 -8.14 3.86 -9.80
C ALA A 60 -8.05 2.37 -9.41
N PRO A 61 -8.80 1.47 -10.08
CA PRO A 61 -8.83 0.07 -9.71
C PRO A 61 -7.61 -0.69 -10.22
N LEU A 62 -7.02 -1.51 -9.34
CA LEU A 62 -5.87 -2.36 -9.69
C LEU A 62 -6.26 -3.51 -10.63
N SER A 63 -7.52 -3.93 -10.59
CA SER A 63 -8.14 -4.96 -11.43
C SER A 63 -8.14 -4.61 -12.92
N ALA A 64 -8.07 -3.31 -13.28
CA ALA A 64 -8.11 -2.83 -14.66
C ALA A 64 -6.87 -3.22 -15.50
N VAL A 65 -5.96 -3.98 -14.90
CA VAL A 65 -4.65 -4.33 -15.42
C VAL A 65 -4.54 -5.85 -15.54
N ASP A 66 -4.65 -6.34 -16.78
CA ASP A 66 -4.28 -7.70 -17.11
C ASP A 66 -2.77 -7.80 -17.42
N ASN A 67 -2.14 -8.92 -17.04
CA ASN A 67 -0.76 -9.28 -17.41
C ASN A 67 0.33 -8.32 -16.90
N VAL A 68 0.48 -8.23 -15.57
CA VAL A 68 1.60 -7.56 -14.93
C VAL A 68 2.87 -8.42 -15.02
N TYR A 69 3.96 -7.83 -15.50
CA TYR A 69 5.28 -8.44 -15.53
C TYR A 69 6.37 -7.36 -15.34
N LEU A 70 6.75 -7.16 -14.08
CA LEU A 70 7.73 -6.18 -13.61
C LEU A 70 8.90 -6.91 -12.92
N PRO A 71 9.73 -7.66 -13.66
CA PRO A 71 10.71 -8.58 -13.06
C PRO A 71 11.81 -7.89 -12.25
N SER A 72 12.07 -6.60 -12.49
CA SER A 72 13.10 -5.82 -11.80
C SER A 72 12.55 -5.00 -10.63
N LEU A 73 11.23 -4.97 -10.44
CA LEU A 73 10.60 -4.13 -9.42
C LEU A 73 11.00 -4.63 -8.03
N LYS A 74 11.57 -3.72 -7.24
CA LYS A 74 12.00 -3.97 -5.86
C LYS A 74 11.20 -3.17 -4.84
N LYS A 75 10.73 -1.98 -5.23
CA LYS A 75 9.99 -1.08 -4.35
C LYS A 75 8.69 -0.68 -5.04
N PHE A 76 7.59 -0.89 -4.34
CA PHE A 76 6.27 -0.45 -4.79
C PHE A 76 5.60 0.37 -3.70
N TYR A 77 5.34 1.64 -4.01
CA TYR A 77 4.52 2.51 -3.20
C TYR A 77 3.22 2.77 -3.94
N VAL A 78 2.10 2.56 -3.25
CA VAL A 78 0.78 2.81 -3.81
C VAL A 78 -0.06 3.58 -2.82
N PHE A 79 -0.64 4.68 -3.30
CA PHE A 79 -1.57 5.53 -2.57
C PHE A 79 -2.88 5.60 -3.33
N ASN A 80 -4.00 5.43 -2.62
CA ASN A 80 -5.36 5.56 -3.16
C ASN A 80 -5.65 4.66 -4.37
N VAL A 81 -5.37 3.38 -4.24
CA VAL A 81 -5.77 2.37 -5.24
C VAL A 81 -6.86 1.48 -4.67
N VAL A 82 -7.85 1.16 -5.51
CA VAL A 82 -9.00 0.33 -5.17
C VAL A 82 -8.71 -1.13 -5.53
N CYS A 83 -8.94 -2.04 -4.57
CA CYS A 83 -8.83 -3.48 -4.77
C CYS A 83 -10.23 -4.10 -4.89
N GLU A 84 -10.83 -3.94 -6.07
CA GLU A 84 -12.21 -4.34 -6.38
C GLU A 84 -12.51 -5.85 -6.24
N ASN A 85 -11.48 -6.68 -6.11
CA ASN A 85 -11.61 -8.11 -5.86
C ASN A 85 -10.36 -8.66 -5.16
N ASP A 86 -10.53 -9.81 -4.51
CA ASP A 86 -9.49 -10.49 -3.74
C ASP A 86 -8.26 -10.89 -4.57
N ASP A 87 -8.38 -10.96 -5.90
CA ASP A 87 -7.33 -11.44 -6.82
C ASP A 87 -6.46 -10.31 -7.41
N ALA A 88 -6.92 -9.05 -7.37
CA ALA A 88 -6.24 -7.94 -8.06
C ALA A 88 -4.82 -7.70 -7.53
N LEU A 89 -4.68 -7.58 -6.21
CA LEU A 89 -3.38 -7.40 -5.56
C LEU A 89 -2.49 -8.65 -5.67
N PRO A 90 -2.96 -9.88 -5.36
CA PRO A 90 -2.18 -11.10 -5.59
C PRO A 90 -1.66 -11.23 -7.03
N ARG A 91 -2.50 -10.92 -8.02
CA ARG A 91 -2.12 -10.97 -9.43
C ARG A 91 -1.02 -9.96 -9.73
N PHE A 92 -1.14 -8.71 -9.26
CA PHE A 92 -0.10 -7.70 -9.41
C PHE A 92 1.24 -8.15 -8.77
N LEU A 93 1.19 -8.62 -7.52
CA LEU A 93 2.37 -9.08 -6.78
C LEU A 93 3.03 -10.29 -7.46
N SER A 94 2.24 -11.21 -8.03
CA SER A 94 2.77 -12.37 -8.78
C SER A 94 3.58 -11.98 -10.02
N GLY A 95 3.27 -10.83 -10.62
CA GLY A 95 4.01 -10.23 -11.72
C GLY A 95 5.33 -9.56 -11.31
N CYS A 96 5.59 -9.41 -10.00
CA CYS A 96 6.71 -8.68 -9.44
C CYS A 96 7.63 -9.59 -8.60
N PRO A 97 8.32 -10.58 -9.22
CA PRO A 97 9.05 -11.63 -8.48
C PRO A 97 10.21 -11.12 -7.61
N SER A 98 10.73 -9.92 -7.88
CA SER A 98 11.86 -9.32 -7.15
C SER A 98 11.44 -8.32 -6.08
N LEU A 99 10.14 -8.20 -5.76
CA LEU A 99 9.62 -7.17 -4.87
C LEU A 99 10.13 -7.35 -3.43
N GLU A 100 10.87 -6.37 -2.93
CA GLU A 100 11.45 -6.36 -1.59
C GLU A 100 10.69 -5.45 -0.63
N GLU A 101 10.08 -4.36 -1.11
CA GLU A 101 9.41 -3.34 -0.31
C GLU A 101 8.03 -3.03 -0.90
N LEU A 102 7.00 -3.12 -0.06
CA LEU A 102 5.62 -2.74 -0.37
C LEU A 102 5.12 -1.74 0.65
N ASN A 103 4.72 -0.55 0.21
CA ASN A 103 4.02 0.43 1.02
C ASN A 103 2.65 0.70 0.37
N MET A 104 1.59 0.47 1.14
CA MET A 104 0.22 0.70 0.70
C MET A 104 -0.45 1.65 1.66
N LYS A 105 -0.98 2.74 1.09
CA LYS A 105 -1.78 3.73 1.78
C LYS A 105 -3.17 3.79 1.17
N PHE A 106 -4.19 3.59 2.00
CA PHE A 106 -5.58 3.57 1.59
C PHE A 106 -6.31 4.72 2.28
N THR A 107 -6.84 5.67 1.52
CA THR A 107 -7.69 6.74 2.07
C THR A 107 -9.11 6.67 1.51
N PHE A 108 -10.08 7.17 2.29
CA PHE A 108 -11.49 7.24 1.94
C PHE A 108 -12.05 5.89 1.46
N VAL A 109 -11.90 4.83 2.25
CA VAL A 109 -12.44 3.51 1.93
C VAL A 109 -13.98 3.55 2.04
N ASP A 110 -14.69 3.43 0.93
CA ASP A 110 -16.15 3.24 0.90
C ASP A 110 -16.49 1.73 0.90
N GLU A 111 -17.72 1.41 1.30
CA GLU A 111 -18.22 0.04 1.50
C GLU A 111 -18.19 -0.84 0.23
N HIS A 112 -17.94 -0.25 -0.94
CA HIS A 112 -17.90 -0.92 -2.25
C HIS A 112 -16.48 -1.06 -2.83
N ASP A 113 -15.45 -0.50 -2.20
CA ASP A 113 -14.09 -0.44 -2.79
C ASP A 113 -13.25 -1.67 -2.55
N TYR A 114 -13.64 -2.49 -1.58
CA TYR A 114 -12.92 -3.70 -1.22
C TYR A 114 -13.89 -4.84 -1.05
N VAL A 115 -13.53 -5.96 -1.65
CA VAL A 115 -14.13 -7.26 -1.35
C VAL A 115 -13.42 -7.82 -0.12
N ASP A 116 -14.16 -8.61 0.65
CA ASP A 116 -13.90 -9.19 1.98
C ASP A 116 -12.45 -9.51 2.41
N CYS A 117 -11.46 -9.64 1.50
CA CYS A 117 -10.08 -10.00 1.83
C CYS A 117 -8.99 -9.30 0.98
N ILE A 118 -8.05 -8.61 1.63
CA ILE A 118 -6.79 -8.15 1.04
C ILE A 118 -5.71 -9.20 1.29
N ASN A 119 -5.22 -9.85 0.23
CA ASN A 119 -4.17 -10.88 0.32
C ASN A 119 -2.82 -10.36 -0.19
N ILE A 120 -1.85 -10.29 0.71
CA ILE A 120 -0.49 -9.84 0.45
C ILE A 120 0.43 -11.05 0.52
N SER A 121 0.84 -11.57 -0.63
CA SER A 121 1.70 -12.76 -0.71
C SER A 121 2.93 -12.49 -1.57
N SER A 122 4.12 -12.61 -0.99
CA SER A 122 5.39 -12.51 -1.72
C SER A 122 6.52 -13.25 -0.99
N PRO A 123 7.26 -14.14 -1.67
CA PRO A 123 8.38 -14.85 -1.05
C PRO A 123 9.63 -13.98 -0.85
N THR A 124 9.72 -12.82 -1.51
CA THR A 124 10.92 -11.95 -1.53
C THR A 124 10.77 -10.67 -0.72
N MET A 125 9.53 -10.34 -0.30
CA MET A 125 9.21 -9.13 0.44
C MET A 125 9.86 -9.13 1.82
N LYS A 126 10.56 -8.02 2.12
CA LYS A 126 11.30 -7.77 3.36
C LYS A 126 10.68 -6.66 4.20
N THR A 127 10.00 -5.71 3.56
CA THR A 127 9.38 -4.55 4.19
C THR A 127 7.94 -4.45 3.73
N LEU A 128 7.02 -4.34 4.69
CA LEU A 128 5.61 -4.09 4.46
C LEU A 128 5.17 -2.92 5.34
N GLU A 129 4.58 -1.91 4.70
CA GLU A 129 3.99 -0.75 5.37
C GLU A 129 2.51 -0.65 4.94
N LEU A 130 1.61 -0.64 5.93
CA LEU A 130 0.18 -0.54 5.72
C LEU A 130 -0.37 0.64 6.52
N ASP A 131 -1.03 1.55 5.81
CA ASP A 131 -1.69 2.74 6.33
C ASP A 131 -3.12 2.76 5.76
N ILE A 132 -4.12 2.70 6.63
CA ILE A 132 -5.53 2.52 6.30
C ILE A 132 -6.38 3.56 7.04
N ASP A 133 -6.71 4.64 6.34
CA ASP A 133 -7.61 5.66 6.85
C ASP A 133 -9.09 5.20 6.77
N ARG A 134 -9.73 5.11 7.93
CA ARG A 134 -11.17 4.87 8.11
C ARG A 134 -11.98 6.17 8.32
N SER A 135 -11.76 7.17 7.47
CA SER A 135 -12.45 8.46 7.56
C SER A 135 -13.98 8.41 7.33
N SER A 136 -14.53 7.33 6.76
CA SER A 136 -15.96 7.26 6.39
C SER A 136 -16.93 6.73 7.46
N GLY A 137 -16.46 6.36 8.67
CA GLY A 137 -17.34 5.85 9.73
C GLY A 137 -18.09 4.55 9.39
N SER A 138 -17.66 3.88 8.32
CA SER A 138 -18.27 2.67 7.79
C SER A 138 -17.70 1.44 8.51
N ASN A 139 -18.61 0.54 8.94
CA ASN A 139 -18.26 -0.75 9.58
C ASN A 139 -17.77 -1.76 8.54
N ILE A 140 -16.75 -1.42 7.75
CA ILE A 140 -16.24 -2.31 6.71
C ILE A 140 -15.35 -3.37 7.37
N GLU A 141 -15.78 -4.62 7.30
CA GLU A 141 -15.07 -5.81 7.81
C GLU A 141 -14.21 -6.45 6.70
N TYR A 142 -13.16 -5.78 6.21
CA TYR A 142 -12.18 -6.44 5.35
C TYR A 142 -11.13 -7.17 6.19
N ARG A 143 -10.69 -8.35 5.73
CA ARG A 143 -9.60 -9.11 6.34
C ARG A 143 -8.30 -8.90 5.58
N ILE A 144 -7.19 -8.71 6.27
CA ILE A 144 -5.86 -8.64 5.65
C ILE A 144 -5.11 -9.93 5.96
N THR A 145 -4.61 -10.61 4.94
CA THR A 145 -3.77 -11.81 5.07
C THR A 145 -2.39 -11.52 4.54
N ILE A 146 -1.36 -11.82 5.33
CA ILE A 146 0.05 -11.53 4.99
C ILE A 146 0.83 -12.84 4.92
N ASN A 147 1.19 -13.26 3.70
CA ASN A 147 2.04 -14.43 3.44
C ASN A 147 3.39 -13.97 2.85
N ALA A 148 4.27 -13.47 3.72
CA ALA A 148 5.59 -12.98 3.35
C ALA A 148 6.68 -13.62 4.24
N PRO A 149 7.20 -14.82 3.90
CA PRO A 149 8.14 -15.56 4.74
C PRO A 149 9.54 -14.93 4.87
N ALA A 150 9.85 -13.93 4.04
CA ALA A 150 11.09 -13.17 4.10
C ALA A 150 10.92 -11.81 4.81
N LEU A 151 9.72 -11.51 5.34
CA LEU A 151 9.39 -10.22 5.93
C LEU A 151 10.23 -9.97 7.17
N ARG A 152 10.92 -8.82 7.22
CA ARG A 152 11.81 -8.42 8.31
C ARG A 152 11.32 -7.17 9.04
N TYR A 153 10.61 -6.29 8.34
CA TYR A 153 10.01 -5.09 8.88
C TYR A 153 8.53 -5.04 8.53
N LEU A 154 7.70 -4.75 9.53
CA LEU A 154 6.25 -4.56 9.39
C LEU A 154 5.86 -3.26 10.07
N GLN A 155 5.25 -2.34 9.34
CA GLN A 155 4.56 -1.18 9.89
C GLN A 155 3.07 -1.30 9.60
N VAL A 156 2.26 -1.10 10.62
CA VAL A 156 0.80 -1.09 10.53
C VAL A 156 0.25 0.06 11.34
N ASP A 157 -0.81 0.68 10.86
CA ASP A 157 -1.62 1.55 11.69
C ASP A 157 -2.64 0.75 12.54
N GLU A 158 -3.30 1.43 13.45
CA GLU A 158 -4.28 0.82 14.35
C GLU A 158 -5.47 0.18 13.65
N TYR A 159 -5.93 0.76 12.54
CA TYR A 159 -7.07 0.25 11.80
C TYR A 159 -6.73 -1.06 11.11
N ALA A 160 -5.49 -1.20 10.60
CA ALA A 160 -4.99 -2.46 10.07
C ALA A 160 -4.90 -3.55 11.14
N LEU A 161 -4.65 -3.23 12.42
CA LEU A 161 -4.54 -4.23 13.50
C LEU A 161 -5.82 -5.05 13.67
N GLU A 162 -6.98 -4.43 13.49
CA GLU A 162 -8.28 -5.11 13.64
C GLU A 162 -8.58 -6.03 12.45
N CYS A 163 -8.05 -5.70 11.28
CA CYS A 163 -8.31 -6.38 10.02
C CYS A 163 -7.33 -7.54 9.74
N ILE A 164 -6.10 -7.47 10.28
CA ILE A 164 -5.07 -8.47 9.98
C ILE A 164 -5.43 -9.81 10.63
N THR A 165 -5.72 -10.79 9.77
CA THR A 165 -5.83 -12.18 10.15
C THR A 165 -4.42 -12.77 10.16
N ILE A 166 -3.87 -12.94 11.36
CA ILE A 166 -2.48 -13.35 11.56
C ILE A 166 -2.29 -14.80 11.11
N PRO A 167 -1.51 -15.08 10.05
CA PRO A 167 -1.05 -16.43 9.82
C PRO A 167 0.06 -16.75 10.84
N ILE A 168 -0.03 -17.94 11.39
CA ILE A 168 0.96 -18.52 12.28
C ILE A 168 2.30 -18.51 11.55
N THR A 169 3.29 -17.80 12.11
CA THR A 169 4.71 -17.67 11.71
C THR A 169 5.12 -16.47 10.83
N MET A 170 5.12 -15.26 11.39
CA MET A 170 6.06 -14.19 11.00
C MET A 170 7.47 -14.47 11.58
N ILE A 171 8.02 -15.65 11.33
CA ILE A 171 9.27 -16.13 11.96
C ILE A 171 10.51 -15.32 11.56
N SER A 172 10.47 -14.67 10.41
CA SER A 172 11.56 -13.83 9.89
C SER A 172 11.50 -12.39 10.38
N LEU A 173 10.39 -11.99 11.02
CA LEU A 173 10.13 -10.61 11.39
C LEU A 173 11.09 -10.17 12.51
N VAL A 174 11.78 -9.07 12.26
CA VAL A 174 12.79 -8.52 13.17
C VAL A 174 12.24 -7.30 13.89
N GLU A 175 11.53 -6.45 13.16
CA GLU A 175 11.06 -5.16 13.61
C GLU A 175 9.59 -5.00 13.25
N ALA A 176 8.81 -4.51 14.21
CA ALA A 176 7.43 -4.14 14.01
C ALA A 176 7.19 -2.73 14.53
N GLU A 177 6.51 -1.91 13.74
CA GLU A 177 6.00 -0.60 14.14
C GLU A 177 4.47 -0.61 14.12
N ILE A 178 3.89 -0.09 15.18
CA ILE A 178 2.45 0.14 15.30
C ILE A 178 2.22 1.64 15.43
N GLN A 179 1.44 2.19 14.50
CA GLN A 179 1.10 3.60 14.42
C GLN A 179 -0.30 3.81 14.97
N LEU A 180 -0.42 4.61 16.03
CA LEU A 180 -1.68 4.89 16.71
C LEU A 180 -2.14 6.31 16.40
N GLU A 181 -3.44 6.52 16.25
CA GLU A 181 -4.02 7.86 16.24
C GLU A 181 -4.19 8.39 17.67
N ASN A 182 -4.15 9.71 17.82
CA ASN A 182 -4.13 10.38 19.13
C ASN A 182 -5.37 10.06 20.00
N ASN A 183 -6.50 9.72 19.38
CA ASN A 183 -7.76 9.38 20.08
C ASN A 183 -7.85 7.90 20.51
N SER A 184 -6.88 7.07 20.12
CA SER A 184 -7.06 5.62 20.04
C SER A 184 -6.50 4.85 21.23
N LEU A 185 -5.75 5.54 22.09
CA LEU A 185 -5.37 5.04 23.43
C LEU A 185 -6.60 4.70 24.30
N LEU A 186 -7.76 5.31 24.02
CA LEU A 186 -9.02 5.01 24.70
C LEU A 186 -9.66 3.71 24.18
N HIS A 187 -9.57 3.44 22.87
CA HIS A 187 -10.10 2.23 22.23
C HIS A 187 -9.30 0.96 22.62
N LEU A 188 -7.97 1.07 22.66
CA LEU A 188 -7.09 -0.02 23.13
C LEU A 188 -7.35 -0.41 24.59
N LYS A 189 -7.71 0.54 25.45
CA LYS A 189 -8.06 0.28 26.86
C LYS A 189 -9.41 -0.41 27.03
N ALA A 190 -10.38 -0.15 26.15
CA ALA A 190 -11.71 -0.73 26.24
C ALA A 190 -11.76 -2.19 25.77
N ASN A 191 -10.85 -2.60 24.87
CA ASN A 191 -10.93 -3.87 24.16
C ASN A 191 -9.79 -4.84 24.54
N TYR A 192 -9.66 -5.12 25.84
CA TYR A 192 -8.62 -6.02 26.42
C TYR A 192 -8.70 -7.49 25.93
N ASN A 193 -9.72 -7.86 25.15
CA ASN A 193 -9.94 -9.20 24.59
C ASN A 193 -9.86 -9.25 23.05
N SER A 194 -9.32 -8.20 22.42
CA SER A 194 -9.40 -7.90 20.99
C SER A 194 -8.37 -8.62 20.10
N THR A 195 -8.63 -8.58 18.79
CA THR A 195 -7.69 -8.93 17.71
C THR A 195 -6.31 -8.27 17.89
N VAL A 196 -6.26 -7.07 18.45
CA VAL A 196 -5.01 -6.35 18.75
C VAL A 196 -4.13 -7.13 19.74
N VAL A 197 -4.70 -7.69 20.81
CA VAL A 197 -3.91 -8.49 21.77
C VAL A 197 -3.35 -9.75 21.11
N LYS A 198 -4.13 -10.38 20.23
CA LYS A 198 -3.67 -11.54 19.44
C LYS A 198 -2.54 -11.13 18.48
N PHE A 199 -2.63 -9.95 17.87
CA PHE A 199 -1.59 -9.38 17.02
C PHE A 199 -0.32 -9.09 17.81
N LEU A 200 -0.41 -8.37 18.93
CA LEU A 200 0.74 -8.14 19.81
C LEU A 200 1.38 -9.45 20.29
N HIS A 201 0.57 -10.44 20.63
CA HIS A 201 1.07 -11.77 21.00
C HIS A 201 1.76 -12.49 19.83
N SER A 202 1.34 -12.25 18.58
CA SER A 202 2.03 -12.82 17.40
C SER A 202 3.41 -12.20 17.19
N LEU A 203 3.59 -10.95 17.60
CA LEU A 203 4.86 -10.21 17.56
C LEU A 203 5.82 -10.56 18.70
N ARG A 204 5.51 -11.51 19.58
CA ARG A 204 6.32 -11.83 20.79
C ARG A 204 7.79 -12.18 20.55
N TYR A 205 8.20 -12.44 19.30
CA TYR A 205 9.57 -12.82 18.95
C TYR A 205 10.33 -11.74 18.14
N VAL A 206 9.71 -10.59 17.86
CA VAL A 206 10.42 -9.49 17.19
C VAL A 206 11.50 -8.93 18.13
N LYS A 207 12.59 -8.42 17.55
CA LYS A 207 13.69 -7.79 18.30
C LYS A 207 13.36 -6.36 18.71
N CYS A 208 12.62 -5.65 17.86
CA CYS A 208 12.20 -4.29 18.10
C CYS A 208 10.69 -4.18 17.87
N LEU A 209 9.98 -3.66 18.86
CA LEU A 209 8.59 -3.25 18.74
C LEU A 209 8.54 -1.76 19.04
N MET A 210 8.17 -0.97 18.04
CA MET A 210 7.93 0.46 18.18
C MET A 210 6.43 0.72 18.19
N ILE A 211 5.97 1.56 19.10
CA ILE A 211 4.61 2.06 19.14
C ILE A 211 4.73 3.58 19.08
N SER A 212 4.26 4.16 17.99
CA SER A 212 4.28 5.61 17.74
C SER A 212 2.85 6.15 17.75
N VAL A 213 2.69 7.40 18.15
CA VAL A 213 1.40 8.12 18.10
C VAL A 213 1.54 9.22 17.07
N TRP A 214 0.63 9.24 16.10
CA TRP A 214 0.58 10.24 15.05
C TRP A 214 -0.26 11.43 15.50
N GLU A 215 0.31 12.63 15.47
CA GLU A 215 -0.43 13.89 15.61
C GLU A 215 -0.89 14.31 14.20
N PHE A 216 -2.20 14.39 13.98
CA PHE A 216 -2.77 15.06 12.81
C PHE A 216 -2.40 16.55 12.89
N GLU A 217 -1.39 17.00 12.16
CA GLU A 217 -1.34 18.40 11.74
C GLU A 217 -2.27 18.54 10.52
N GLU A 218 -3.51 18.97 10.75
CA GLU A 218 -4.34 19.53 9.68
C GLU A 218 -3.60 20.73 9.08
N VAL A 219 -2.86 20.51 7.99
CA VAL A 219 -2.42 21.61 7.14
C VAL A 219 -3.63 22.03 6.30
N CYS A 220 -4.48 22.87 6.90
CA CYS A 220 -5.49 23.61 6.18
C CYS A 220 -4.78 24.49 5.14
N PHE A 221 -4.83 24.10 3.86
CA PHE A 221 -4.58 25.04 2.77
C PHE A 221 -5.77 26.00 2.72
N ASP A 222 -5.62 27.14 3.39
CA ASP A 222 -6.54 28.25 3.29
C ASP A 222 -6.49 28.80 1.86
N SER A 223 -7.43 28.35 1.03
CA SER A 223 -7.66 28.90 -0.30
C SER A 223 -8.84 29.87 -0.26
N SER A 224 -8.64 31.03 0.36
CA SER A 224 -9.42 32.23 -0.01
C SER A 224 -8.71 33.54 0.36
N VAL A 225 -7.70 33.89 -0.44
CA VAL A 225 -7.47 35.29 -0.83
C VAL A 225 -7.83 35.40 -2.32
N SER A 226 -9.03 35.91 -2.58
CA SER A 226 -9.38 36.75 -3.74
C SER A 226 -10.82 37.21 -3.63
#